data_AF-A0A172XXZ6-F1
#
_entry.id   AF-A0A172XXZ6-F1
#
_cell.length_a   1.000
_cell.length_b   1.000
_cell.length_c   1.000
_cell.angle_alpha   90.00
_cell.angle_beta   90.00
_cell.angle_gamma   90.00
#
_symmetry.space_group_name_H-M   'P 1'
#
loop_
_entity.id
_entity.type
_entity.pdbx_description
1 polymer ?
#
loop_
_entity_poly.entity_id
_entity_poly.type
_entity_poly.pdbx_seq_one_letter_code
_entity_poly.pdbx_strand_id
1 'polypeptide(L)'
;MDDYKEILKDLLLQYYDMTPGGDLVQMQTSQILAWAKGIIPNKPIDEHDTFDVLKELGFKQSQKIITEKICTFEGNKAKGIKPEFEDVEVGRILVWNLYEKI
;
A
#
# COMPACT_ATOMS: atom_id res chain seq x y z
N MET A 1 -0.88 30.26 -5.42
CA MET A 1 -0.34 28.98 -5.89
C MET A 1 -1.11 27.96 -5.10
N ASP A 2 -1.96 27.16 -5.75
CA ASP A 2 -2.71 26.12 -5.03
C ASP A 2 -1.69 25.14 -4.47
N ASP A 3 -1.64 25.03 -3.15
CA ASP A 3 -0.72 24.09 -2.51
C ASP A 3 -1.34 22.71 -2.56
N TYR A 4 -1.12 22.02 -3.67
CA TYR A 4 -1.64 20.68 -3.87
C TYR A 4 -1.13 19.70 -2.80
N LYS A 5 -0.02 19.99 -2.11
CA LYS A 5 0.43 19.21 -0.96
C LYS A 5 -0.54 19.34 0.21
N GLU A 6 -1.05 20.54 0.48
CA GLU A 6 -2.08 20.75 1.52
C GLU A 6 -3.38 20.04 1.17
N ILE A 7 -3.81 20.09 -0.10
CA ILE A 7 -4.97 19.32 -0.55
C ILE A 7 -4.74 17.81 -0.36
N LEU A 8 -3.56 17.31 -0.67
CA LEU A 8 -3.21 15.90 -0.46
C LEU A 8 -3.21 15.54 1.03
N LYS A 9 -2.73 16.44 1.90
CA LYS A 9 -2.77 16.25 3.36
C LYS A 9 -4.20 16.13 3.86
N ASP A 10 -5.05 17.07 3.47
CA ASP A 10 -6.46 17.10 3.88
C ASP A 10 -7.20 15.84 3.41
N LEU A 11 -6.99 15.44 2.14
CA LEU A 11 -7.58 14.20 1.60
C LEU A 11 -7.11 12.97 2.35
N LEU A 12 -5.81 12.85 2.64
CA LEU A 12 -5.29 11.70 3.39
C LEU A 12 -5.87 11.64 4.81
N LEU A 13 -5.89 12.77 5.52
CA LEU A 13 -6.40 12.86 6.90
C LEU A 13 -7.92 12.71 7.02
N GLN A 14 -8.65 12.90 5.92
CA GLN A 14 -10.08 12.64 5.85
C GLN A 14 -10.41 11.15 5.92
N TYR A 15 -9.60 10.30 5.30
CA TYR A 15 -9.86 8.85 5.20
C TYR A 15 -8.97 8.01 6.12
N TYR A 16 -7.80 8.52 6.50
CA TYR A 16 -6.79 7.78 7.22
C TYR A 16 -6.22 8.56 8.40
N ASP A 17 -5.90 7.85 9.47
CA ASP A 17 -5.14 8.34 10.60
C ASP A 17 -3.75 7.69 10.67
N MET A 18 -2.82 8.39 11.30
CA MET A 18 -1.45 7.90 11.56
C MET A 18 -1.38 6.88 12.70
N THR A 19 -2.42 6.80 13.52
CA THR A 19 -2.46 5.99 14.74
C THR A 19 -3.42 4.82 14.60
N PRO A 20 -3.12 3.67 15.21
CA PRO A 20 -4.03 2.52 15.21
C PRO A 20 -5.40 2.90 15.78
N GLY A 21 -6.45 2.76 14.97
CA GLY A 21 -7.82 3.13 15.32
C GLY A 21 -8.83 2.32 14.52
N GLY A 22 -8.65 2.27 13.19
CA GLY A 22 -9.35 1.36 12.29
C GLY A 22 -8.44 0.36 11.59
N ASP A 23 -8.93 -0.17 10.47
CA ASP A 23 -8.26 -1.22 9.71
C ASP A 23 -6.94 -0.74 9.09
N LEU A 24 -5.91 -1.58 9.16
CA LEU A 24 -4.59 -1.27 8.62
C LEU A 24 -4.56 -1.51 7.12
N VAL A 25 -4.34 -0.43 6.38
CA VAL A 25 -4.10 -0.41 4.95
C VAL A 25 -2.62 -0.12 4.70
N GLN A 26 -1.98 -0.97 3.89
CA GLN A 26 -0.56 -0.83 3.56
C GLN A 26 -0.37 -0.46 2.09
N MET A 27 0.23 0.70 1.82
CA MET A 27 0.41 1.22 0.46
C MET A 27 1.82 1.77 0.22
N GLN A 28 2.27 1.69 -1.02
CA GLN A 28 3.47 2.37 -1.50
C GLN A 28 3.16 3.82 -1.85
N THR A 29 4.18 4.68 -1.85
CA THR A 29 4.06 6.08 -2.27
C THR A 29 3.46 6.22 -3.68
N SER A 30 3.86 5.36 -4.61
CA SER A 30 3.35 5.33 -5.99
C SER A 30 1.85 5.02 -6.06
N GLN A 31 1.34 4.17 -5.17
CA GLN A 31 -0.08 3.83 -5.08
C GLN A 31 -0.89 5.02 -4.54
N ILE A 32 -0.38 5.70 -3.52
CA ILE A 32 -0.99 6.89 -2.93
C ILE A 32 -1.02 8.04 -3.96
N LEU A 33 0.08 8.23 -4.71
CA LEU A 33 0.12 9.18 -5.82
C LEU A 33 -0.90 8.85 -6.91
N ALA A 34 -1.07 7.58 -7.25
CA ALA A 34 -2.06 7.15 -8.24
C ALA A 34 -3.50 7.48 -7.82
N TRP A 35 -3.80 7.41 -6.52
CA TRP A 35 -5.08 7.85 -5.97
C TRP A 35 -5.23 9.37 -6.09
N ALA A 36 -4.19 10.11 -5.70
CA ALA A 36 -4.18 11.57 -5.80
C ALA A 36 -4.40 12.04 -7.24
N LYS A 37 -3.81 11.37 -8.24
CA LYS A 37 -3.97 11.68 -9.67
C LYS A 37 -5.41 11.57 -10.20
N GLY A 38 -6.30 10.88 -9.49
CA GLY A 38 -7.73 10.85 -9.83
C GLY A 38 -8.48 12.14 -9.48
N ILE A 39 -7.93 12.96 -8.58
CA ILE A 39 -8.56 14.18 -8.05
C ILE A 39 -7.69 15.41 -8.37
N ILE A 40 -6.39 15.31 -8.15
CA ILE A 40 -5.38 16.34 -8.35
C ILE A 40 -4.75 16.16 -9.73
N PRO A 41 -4.63 17.22 -10.55
CA PRO A 41 -4.00 17.13 -11.86
C PRO A 41 -2.57 16.58 -11.80
N ASN A 42 -2.19 15.78 -12.81
CA ASN A 42 -0.86 15.14 -12.97
C ASN A 42 0.36 16.08 -12.88
N LYS A 43 0.15 17.40 -12.94
CA LYS A 43 1.15 18.42 -12.62
C LYS A 43 0.47 19.39 -11.66
N PRO A 44 1.02 19.63 -10.46
CA PRO A 44 2.44 19.54 -10.11
C PRO A 44 2.86 18.47 -9.08
N ILE A 45 2.02 17.53 -8.63
CA ILE A 45 2.42 16.54 -7.60
C ILE A 45 3.16 15.34 -8.21
N ASP A 46 4.28 14.94 -7.59
CA ASP A 46 4.99 13.69 -7.87
C ASP A 46 5.16 12.76 -6.63
N GLU A 47 5.96 11.69 -6.79
CA GLU A 47 6.22 10.74 -5.72
C GLU A 47 7.06 11.33 -4.58
N HIS A 48 7.95 12.28 -4.88
CA HIS A 48 8.75 12.97 -3.87
C HIS A 48 7.84 13.82 -2.99
N ASP A 49 6.94 14.58 -3.60
CA ASP A 49 5.96 15.38 -2.88
C ASP A 49 5.03 14.53 -2.01
N THR A 50 4.58 13.40 -2.53
CA THR A 50 3.74 12.45 -1.80
C THR A 50 4.50 11.85 -0.61
N PHE A 51 5.78 11.52 -0.80
CA PHE A 51 6.63 11.03 0.27
C PHE A 51 6.80 12.08 1.38
N ASP A 52 7.11 13.33 1.01
CA ASP A 52 7.26 14.43 1.96
C ASP A 52 5.99 14.64 2.78
N VAL A 53 4.83 14.68 2.12
CA VAL A 53 3.52 14.82 2.78
C VAL A 53 3.31 13.72 3.82
N LEU A 54 3.55 12.45 3.46
CA LEU A 54 3.37 11.34 4.39
C LEU A 54 4.37 11.37 5.56
N LYS A 55 5.60 11.85 5.33
CA LYS A 55 6.58 12.07 6.41
C LYS A 55 6.15 13.20 7.34
N GLU A 56 5.72 14.33 6.79
CA GLU A 56 5.26 15.50 7.54
C GLU A 56 4.04 15.17 8.40
N LEU A 57 3.09 14.40 7.86
CA LEU A 57 1.93 13.91 8.58
C LEU A 57 2.27 12.81 9.61
N GLY A 58 3.51 12.31 9.65
CA GLY A 58 3.95 11.37 10.68
C GLY A 58 3.49 9.92 10.48
N PHE A 59 3.01 9.54 9.28
CA PHE A 59 2.70 8.16 8.95
C PHE A 59 3.94 7.26 9.11
N LYS A 60 3.72 6.02 9.55
CA LYS A 60 4.80 5.06 9.83
C LYS A 60 5.02 4.14 8.65
N GLN A 61 6.26 3.73 8.43
CA GLN A 61 6.60 2.72 7.44
C GLN A 61 6.73 1.35 8.11
N SER A 62 6.43 0.30 7.35
CA SER A 62 6.71 -1.08 7.74
C SER A 62 7.25 -1.87 6.55
N GLN A 63 7.90 -2.99 6.86
CA GLN A 63 8.31 -3.96 5.84
C GLN A 63 7.14 -4.92 5.59
N LYS A 64 6.79 -5.10 4.32
CA LYS A 64 5.83 -6.09 3.86
C LYS A 64 6.54 -7.19 3.08
N ILE A 65 6.28 -8.44 3.47
CA ILE A 65 6.77 -9.62 2.77
C ILE A 65 5.83 -9.90 1.59
N ILE A 66 6.41 -10.13 0.41
CA ILE A 66 5.70 -10.50 -0.80
C ILE A 66 5.84 -12.02 -0.93
N THR A 67 4.70 -12.71 -0.99
CA THR A 67 4.65 -14.17 -1.17
C THR A 67 3.98 -14.53 -2.48
N GLU A 68 4.45 -15.61 -3.10
CA GLU A 68 3.82 -16.22 -4.28
C GLU A 68 3.43 -17.67 -3.96
N LYS A 69 2.29 -18.10 -4.51
CA LYS A 69 1.84 -19.49 -4.42
C LYS A 69 2.56 -20.32 -5.45
N ILE A 70 3.47 -21.18 -4.98
CA ILE A 70 4.21 -22.11 -5.82
C ILE A 70 3.59 -23.50 -5.65
N CYS A 71 3.35 -24.19 -6.76
CA CYS A 71 2.92 -25.59 -6.73
C CYS A 71 4.13 -26.46 -6.36
N THR A 72 4.10 -27.06 -5.18
CA THR A 72 5.18 -27.95 -4.71
C THR A 72 4.93 -29.39 -5.14
N PHE A 73 3.67 -29.74 -5.39
CA PHE A 73 3.27 -31.04 -5.89
C PHE A 73 2.05 -30.90 -6.80
N GLU A 74 2.14 -31.37 -8.04
CA GLU A 74 1.03 -31.24 -9.02
C GLU A 74 -0.17 -32.16 -8.73
N GLY A 75 -0.05 -33.05 -7.74
CA GLY A 75 -1.06 -34.05 -7.45
C GLY A 75 -0.97 -35.27 -8.37
N ASN A 76 -1.87 -36.21 -8.15
CA ASN A 76 -2.08 -37.33 -9.06
C ASN A 76 -3.58 -37.56 -9.22
N LYS A 77 -4.14 -37.03 -10.32
CA LYS A 77 -5.57 -37.13 -10.62
C LYS A 77 -6.06 -38.58 -10.71
N ALA A 78 -5.25 -39.49 -11.23
CA ALA A 78 -5.62 -40.91 -11.37
C ALA A 78 -5.72 -41.62 -10.00
N LYS A 79 -5.00 -41.13 -8.99
CA LYS A 79 -5.04 -41.64 -7.61
C LYS A 79 -5.86 -40.76 -6.65
N GLY A 80 -6.54 -39.73 -7.17
CA GLY A 80 -7.33 -38.78 -6.36
C GLY A 80 -6.49 -37.86 -5.45
N ILE A 81 -5.18 -37.77 -5.66
CA ILE A 81 -4.29 -36.93 -4.84
C ILE A 81 -4.33 -35.50 -5.39
N LYS A 82 -4.64 -34.53 -4.54
CA LYS A 82 -4.74 -33.11 -4.89
C LYS A 82 -3.35 -32.48 -5.03
N PRO A 83 -3.21 -31.41 -5.83
CA PRO A 83 -2.01 -30.59 -5.84
C PRO A 83 -1.82 -29.88 -4.50
N GLU A 84 -0.57 -29.72 -4.11
CA GLU A 84 -0.15 -28.96 -2.94
C GLU A 84 0.54 -27.67 -3.39
N PHE A 85 0.27 -26.60 -2.65
CA PHE A 85 0.82 -25.27 -2.89
C PHE A 85 1.37 -24.73 -1.59
N GLU A 86 2.50 -24.06 -1.67
CA GLU A 86 3.10 -23.34 -0.56
C GLU A 86 3.27 -21.87 -0.93
N ASP A 87 3.05 -21.00 0.07
CA ASP A 87 3.36 -19.58 -0.05
C ASP A 87 4.86 -19.40 0.22
N VAL A 88 5.62 -19.04 -0.81
CA VAL A 88 7.07 -18.81 -0.72
C VAL A 88 7.33 -17.30 -0.73
N GLU A 89 8.18 -16.83 0.18
CA GLU A 89 8.66 -15.45 0.16
C GLU A 89 9.49 -15.21 -1.11
N VAL A 90 9.02 -14.30 -1.96
CA VAL A 90 9.70 -13.91 -3.20
C VAL A 90 10.36 -12.54 -3.11
N GLY A 91 10.05 -11.77 -2.07
CA GLY A 91 10.67 -10.47 -1.86
C GLY A 91 10.09 -9.69 -0.69
N ARG A 92 10.61 -8.48 -0.49
CA ARG A 92 10.14 -7.56 0.55
C ARG A 92 10.08 -6.15 0.00
N ILE A 93 9.15 -5.36 0.52
CA ILE A 93 8.98 -3.96 0.14
C ILE A 93 8.65 -3.10 1.35
N LEU A 94 9.05 -1.84 1.31
CA LEU A 94 8.63 -0.84 2.29
C LEU A 94 7.29 -0.24 1.88
N VAL A 95 6.39 -0.15 2.84
CA VAL A 95 5.04 0.39 2.68
C VAL A 95 4.74 1.38 3.80
N TRP A 96 3.85 2.30 3.52
CA TRP A 96 3.21 3.17 4.50
C TRP A 96 2.08 2.43 5.20
N ASN A 97 1.95 2.64 6.49
CA ASN A 97 0.82 2.18 7.30
C ASN A 97 -0.20 3.30 7.40
N LEU A 98 -1.37 3.08 6.81
CA LEU A 98 -2.52 3.98 6.89
C LEU A 98 -3.61 3.25 7.68
N TYR A 99 -4.15 3.87 8.73
CA TYR A 99 -5.27 3.29 9.48
C TYR A 99 -6.55 3.95 9.04
N GLU A 100 -7.56 3.19 8.63
CA GLU A 100 -8.85 3.76 8.23
C GLU A 100 -9.49 4.53 9.39
N LYS A 101 -10.01 5.71 9.07
CA LYS A 101 -10.66 6.59 10.02
C LYS A 101 -12.10 6.13 10.24
N ILE A 102 -12.47 5.92 11.51
CA ILE A 102 -13.81 5.47 11.95
C ILE A 102 -14.69 6.67 12.29
#